data_AF-A0A094ZW88-F1
#
_entry.id   AF-A0A094ZW88-F1
#
_cell.length_a   1.000
_cell.length_b   1.000
_cell.length_c   1.000
_cell.angle_alpha   90.00
_cell.angle_beta   90.00
_cell.angle_gamma   90.00
#
_symmetry.space_group_name_H-M   'P 1'
#
loop_
_entity.id
_entity.type
_entity.pdbx_description
1 polymer ?
#
loop_
_entity_poly.entity_id
_entity_poly.type
_entity_poly.pdbx_seq_one_letter_code
_entity_poly.pdbx_strand_id
1 'polypeptide(L)'
;MSTFNAGPANTGAAPYVDIFLYKFKISVELTAGKIREMMANAQRAIAQRKFELGLTENGAANGLNFPPGVIPDTETVDKMRRAAQLQAQINARLNSGILSSHSVNSDSRVKAASRPKRQLSFHEPGKFVKMAQRMRTKFQLQVLQESVAQAVRKTGIASAAKLSTIQPKRSVDETDIPLLEWWDAYILKEGVTSYSTLDELAIHGLPVSAAVNKAWITSLVEHPVKLKPPTDLSKPPEIPLLLTKKERKKLRRQNRQEAQREKQEKVRLGLMPPPEPKEFGRAGGTDYSIHCFILKIAPVNNILENRSIHLLFLTSGVRLANLMRVLGSDAVQDPSKVEAYVRAQMESRKRAHEAANAARKLTKEQARYKRIKKIREDTTHTVHVAVYRVKDFSNPSHRFKVETNANQLLMTGLVALHSDCNVVVVEGGPKQQRKFQRLMLCRIKWREGKRGTVGNPSGSFSHEDRAATSELDSDTGCRLIWKGTVKQRAFDKIQFKACPTELYAREQFRKRDVEHYWDLAYSGAILETLDS
;
A
#
# COMPACT_ATOMS: atom_id res chain seq x y z
N MET A 1 -52.91 -32.35 -35.73
CA MET A 1 -52.46 -33.74 -35.96
C MET A 1 -50.96 -33.73 -36.19
N SER A 2 -50.27 -34.70 -35.61
CA SER A 2 -48.83 -35.02 -35.73
C SER A 2 -48.00 -34.63 -34.50
N THR A 3 -48.10 -35.55 -33.54
CA THR A 3 -47.19 -35.80 -32.42
C THR A 3 -45.81 -36.21 -32.95
N PHE A 4 -44.75 -35.51 -32.56
CA PHE A 4 -43.38 -36.04 -32.64
C PHE A 4 -42.93 -36.49 -31.25
N ASN A 5 -42.64 -37.79 -31.18
CA ASN A 5 -42.03 -38.51 -30.08
C ASN A 5 -40.67 -37.91 -29.69
N ALA A 6 -40.49 -37.63 -28.40
CA ALA A 6 -39.18 -37.63 -27.76
C ALA A 6 -39.19 -38.77 -26.73
N GLY A 7 -38.22 -39.68 -26.86
CA GLY A 7 -38.05 -40.85 -26.00
C GLY A 7 -37.74 -40.51 -24.53
N PRO A 8 -37.72 -41.53 -23.65
CA PRO A 8 -37.68 -41.34 -22.22
C PRO A 8 -36.31 -40.77 -21.79
N ALA A 9 -36.34 -39.57 -21.22
CA ALA A 9 -35.21 -39.01 -20.52
C ALA A 9 -34.91 -39.88 -19.30
N ASN A 10 -33.71 -40.45 -19.31
CA ASN A 10 -33.09 -41.22 -18.24
C ASN A 10 -33.15 -40.42 -16.93
N THR A 11 -33.99 -40.85 -16.00
CA THR A 11 -34.15 -40.30 -14.66
C THR A 11 -32.97 -40.72 -13.78
N GLY A 12 -31.81 -40.14 -14.05
CA GLY A 12 -30.69 -40.11 -13.11
C GLY A 12 -31.01 -39.13 -11.99
N ALA A 13 -31.83 -39.58 -11.03
CA ALA A 13 -32.08 -38.88 -9.79
C ALA A 13 -30.78 -38.79 -8.97
N ALA A 14 -30.06 -37.68 -9.13
CA ALA A 14 -28.99 -37.31 -8.21
C ALA A 14 -29.65 -36.94 -6.86
N PRO A 15 -29.31 -37.57 -5.74
CA PRO A 15 -29.90 -37.23 -4.45
C PRO A 15 -29.47 -35.80 -4.08
N TYR A 16 -30.46 -34.95 -3.91
CA TYR A 16 -30.34 -33.63 -3.31
C TYR A 16 -29.90 -33.83 -1.86
N VAL A 17 -28.59 -33.84 -1.64
CA VAL A 17 -28.02 -33.98 -0.30
C VAL A 17 -28.28 -32.68 0.45
N ASP A 18 -29.10 -32.81 1.48
CA ASP A 18 -29.52 -31.78 2.40
C ASP A 18 -28.31 -31.13 3.12
N ILE A 19 -27.96 -29.90 2.69
CA ILE A 19 -26.86 -29.10 3.25
C ILE A 19 -27.22 -28.50 4.63
N PHE A 20 -28.35 -28.89 5.23
CA PHE A 20 -28.73 -28.50 6.59
C PHE A 20 -28.25 -29.45 7.71
N LEU A 21 -27.52 -30.52 7.38
CA LEU A 21 -27.06 -31.53 8.36
C LEU A 21 -25.52 -31.76 8.41
N TYR A 22 -24.72 -30.79 7.97
CA TYR A 22 -23.24 -30.82 8.12
C TYR A 22 -22.68 -29.67 8.97
N LYS A 23 -23.43 -29.26 10.00
CA LYS A 23 -22.99 -28.29 11.01
C LYS A 23 -23.32 -28.69 12.45
N PHE A 24 -23.51 -29.99 12.70
CA PHE A 24 -23.83 -30.51 14.02
C PHE A 24 -23.06 -31.80 14.36
N LYS A 25 -21.73 -31.75 14.29
CA LYS A 25 -20.83 -32.58 15.11
C LYS A 25 -19.39 -32.15 14.86
N ILE A 26 -18.85 -31.38 15.80
CA ILE A 26 -17.53 -31.48 16.43
C ILE A 26 -17.47 -30.23 17.32
N SER A 27 -18.10 -30.33 18.47
CA SER A 27 -17.71 -29.57 19.64
C SER A 27 -17.40 -30.64 20.67
N VAL A 28 -16.23 -31.26 20.52
CA VAL A 28 -15.63 -32.00 21.62
C VAL A 28 -15.21 -30.91 22.59
N GLU A 29 -16.05 -30.64 23.59
CA GLU A 29 -15.60 -29.86 24.73
C GLU A 29 -14.39 -30.59 25.30
N LEU A 30 -13.22 -29.96 25.18
CA LEU A 30 -12.01 -30.46 25.82
C LEU A 30 -12.28 -30.43 27.33
N THR A 31 -12.57 -31.60 27.90
CA THR A 31 -12.69 -31.76 29.34
C THR A 31 -11.40 -31.27 29.99
N ALA A 32 -11.50 -30.70 31.20
CA ALA A 32 -10.36 -30.15 31.93
C ALA A 32 -9.20 -31.16 32.06
N GLY A 33 -9.47 -32.47 32.05
CA GLY A 33 -8.48 -33.53 31.99
C GLY A 33 -7.63 -33.53 30.72
N LYS A 34 -8.23 -33.36 29.54
CA LYS A 34 -7.51 -33.32 28.25
C LYS A 34 -6.64 -32.08 28.11
N ILE A 35 -7.06 -30.96 28.69
CA ILE A 35 -6.26 -29.72 28.75
C ILE A 35 -5.03 -29.91 29.65
N ARG A 36 -5.19 -30.55 30.83
CA ARG A 36 -4.06 -30.88 31.72
C ARG A 36 -3.07 -31.82 31.06
N GLU A 37 -3.54 -32.84 30.35
CA GLU A 37 -2.71 -33.80 29.62
C GLU A 37 -1.93 -33.10 28.48
N MET A 38 -2.59 -32.23 27.71
CA MET A 38 -1.92 -31.45 26.66
C MET A 38 -0.88 -30.49 27.24
N MET A 39 -1.14 -29.82 28.36
CA MET A 39 -0.16 -28.95 29.01
C MET A 39 1.03 -29.75 29.56
N ALA A 40 0.81 -30.93 30.13
CA ALA A 40 1.89 -31.79 30.61
C ALA A 40 2.77 -32.34 29.47
N ASN A 41 2.18 -32.69 28.33
CA ASN A 41 2.92 -33.10 27.14
C ASN A 41 3.69 -31.92 26.51
N ALA A 42 3.10 -30.72 26.50
CA ALA A 42 3.80 -29.51 26.04
C ALA A 42 4.99 -29.15 26.95
N GLN A 43 4.85 -29.29 28.27
CA GLN A 43 5.93 -29.08 29.22
C GLN A 43 7.07 -30.10 29.04
N ARG A 44 6.75 -31.38 28.79
CA ARG A 44 7.75 -32.41 28.47
C ARG A 44 8.47 -32.13 27.15
N ALA A 45 7.75 -31.70 26.12
CA ALA A 45 8.36 -31.31 24.84
C ALA A 45 9.28 -30.09 24.97
N ILE A 46 8.90 -29.10 25.80
CA ILE A 46 9.76 -27.93 26.08
C ILE A 46 10.99 -28.35 26.88
N ALA A 47 10.87 -29.27 27.84
CA ALA A 47 12.01 -29.78 28.59
C ALA A 47 13.00 -30.55 27.69
N GLN A 48 12.48 -31.39 26.79
CA GLN A 48 13.30 -32.08 25.77
C GLN A 48 13.98 -31.08 24.82
N ARG A 49 13.25 -30.05 24.35
CA ARG A 49 13.82 -28.98 23.50
C ARG A 49 14.89 -28.18 24.23
N LYS A 50 14.72 -27.91 25.53
CA LYS A 50 15.71 -27.23 26.37
C LYS A 50 16.97 -28.10 26.57
N PHE A 51 16.81 -29.41 26.69
CA PHE A 51 17.91 -30.37 26.75
C PHE A 51 18.68 -30.46 25.42
N GLU A 52 17.96 -30.54 24.29
CA GLU A 52 18.55 -30.51 22.94
C GLU A 52 19.28 -29.19 22.63
N LEU A 53 18.84 -28.10 23.25
CA LEU A 53 19.45 -26.77 23.14
C LEU A 53 20.49 -26.49 24.26
N GLY A 54 20.81 -27.47 25.11
CA GLY A 54 21.88 -27.40 26.11
C GLY A 54 21.64 -26.41 27.27
N LEU A 55 20.38 -26.06 27.58
CA LEU A 55 20.04 -25.09 28.64
C LEU A 55 19.54 -25.81 29.91
N THR A 56 20.43 -26.00 30.88
CA THR A 56 20.07 -26.47 32.24
C THR A 56 19.77 -25.30 33.18
N GLU A 57 18.96 -25.52 34.23
CA GLU A 57 18.36 -24.50 35.10
C GLU A 57 19.31 -23.71 36.03
N ASN A 58 20.63 -23.81 35.83
CA ASN A 58 21.60 -22.99 36.55
C ASN A 58 22.35 -22.11 35.55
N GLY A 59 22.09 -20.80 35.61
CA GLY A 59 22.71 -19.80 34.76
C GLY A 59 24.23 -19.75 34.94
N ALA A 60 24.96 -20.43 34.06
CA ALA A 60 26.37 -20.21 33.78
C ALA A 60 26.65 -20.62 32.33
N ALA A 61 26.96 -19.64 31.49
CA ALA A 61 27.40 -19.88 30.12
C ALA A 61 28.89 -20.28 30.14
N ASN A 62 29.17 -21.58 30.15
CA ASN A 62 30.49 -22.10 29.83
C ASN A 62 30.60 -22.35 28.31
N GLY A 63 31.76 -21.97 27.79
CA GLY A 63 32.02 -21.80 26.36
C GLY A 63 31.95 -23.06 25.49
N LEU A 64 31.92 -22.77 24.19
CA LEU A 64 32.25 -23.58 23.02
C LEU A 64 32.33 -25.09 23.25
N ASN A 65 31.24 -25.78 22.93
CA ASN A 65 31.27 -27.21 22.62
C ASN A 65 30.61 -27.43 21.26
N PHE A 66 31.42 -27.80 20.26
CA PHE A 66 30.92 -28.41 19.03
C PHE A 66 31.07 -29.93 19.15
N PRO A 67 30.13 -30.73 18.65
CA PRO A 67 30.30 -32.17 18.56
C PRO A 67 31.53 -32.51 17.70
N PRO A 68 32.31 -33.56 18.04
CA PRO A 68 33.53 -33.88 17.32
C PRO A 68 33.20 -34.28 15.86
N GLY A 69 33.81 -33.57 14.90
CA GLY A 69 33.79 -33.96 13.47
C GLY A 69 33.24 -32.93 12.48
N VAL A 70 32.79 -31.74 12.90
CA VAL A 70 32.27 -30.71 11.98
C VAL A 70 33.29 -29.57 11.85
N ILE A 71 33.87 -29.41 10.65
CA ILE A 71 34.71 -28.27 10.29
C ILE A 71 33.78 -27.11 9.89
N PRO A 72 33.79 -25.96 10.60
CA PRO A 72 32.89 -24.85 10.30
C PRO A 72 33.40 -23.98 9.13
N ASP A 73 32.49 -23.60 8.23
CA ASP A 73 32.78 -22.72 7.08
C ASP A 73 33.32 -21.34 7.51
N THR A 74 34.21 -20.76 6.71
CA THR A 74 34.93 -19.50 7.00
C THR A 74 34.02 -18.33 7.35
N GLU A 75 32.83 -18.26 6.74
CA GLU A 75 31.83 -17.23 7.07
C GLU A 75 31.26 -17.36 8.49
N THR A 76 31.10 -18.58 9.00
CA THR A 76 30.56 -18.81 10.35
C THR A 76 31.57 -18.41 11.41
N VAL A 77 32.86 -18.66 11.17
CA VAL A 77 33.97 -18.22 12.02
C VAL A 77 34.06 -16.69 12.06
N ASP A 78 33.91 -16.00 10.92
CA ASP A 78 33.94 -14.54 10.87
C ASP A 78 32.71 -13.89 11.52
N LYS A 79 31.53 -14.49 11.38
CA LYS A 79 30.31 -14.04 12.07
C LYS A 79 30.46 -14.19 13.59
N MET A 80 31.05 -15.28 14.06
CA MET A 80 31.35 -15.48 15.49
C MET A 80 32.40 -14.49 16.01
N ARG A 81 33.44 -14.18 15.22
CA ARG A 81 34.45 -13.18 15.58
C ARG A 81 33.85 -11.77 15.73
N ARG A 82 32.94 -11.37 14.82
CA ARG A 82 32.23 -10.08 14.90
C ARG A 82 31.26 -10.02 16.08
N ALA A 83 30.57 -11.12 16.37
CA ALA A 83 29.69 -11.20 17.53
C ALA A 83 30.47 -11.10 18.86
N ALA A 84 31.62 -11.76 18.97
CA ALA A 84 32.50 -11.67 20.13
C ALA A 84 33.07 -10.24 20.34
N GLN A 85 33.45 -9.55 19.26
CA GLN A 85 33.88 -8.14 19.32
C GLN A 85 32.76 -7.20 19.80
N LEU A 86 31.52 -7.42 19.35
CA LEU A 86 30.38 -6.63 19.79
C LEU A 86 30.06 -6.86 21.27
N GLN A 87 30.13 -8.11 21.73
CA GLN A 87 29.96 -8.48 23.14
C GLN A 87 31.03 -7.84 24.03
N ALA A 88 32.28 -7.82 23.57
CA ALA A 88 33.40 -7.18 24.27
C ALA A 88 33.24 -5.66 24.36
N GLN A 89 32.72 -5.00 23.32
CA GLN A 89 32.41 -3.56 23.36
C GLN A 89 31.28 -3.22 24.33
N ILE A 90 30.26 -4.08 24.44
CA ILE A 90 29.15 -3.91 25.38
C ILE A 90 29.66 -4.04 26.83
N ASN A 91 30.48 -5.04 27.12
CA ASN A 91 31.07 -5.23 28.46
C ASN A 91 32.05 -4.10 28.84
N ALA A 92 32.81 -3.58 27.88
CA ALA A 92 33.68 -2.42 28.10
C ALA A 92 32.88 -1.13 28.42
N ARG A 93 31.68 -0.98 27.86
CA ARG A 93 30.76 0.13 28.18
C ARG A 93 30.03 -0.04 29.52
N LEU A 94 29.81 -1.28 29.96
CA LEU A 94 29.20 -1.55 31.26
C LEU A 94 30.19 -1.35 32.42
N ASN A 95 31.48 -1.61 32.20
CA ASN A 95 32.55 -1.38 33.19
C ASN A 95 32.95 0.10 33.35
N SER A 96 32.47 1.02 32.50
CA SER A 96 32.76 2.47 32.62
C SER A 96 31.83 3.23 33.57
N GLY A 97 31.10 2.52 34.45
CA GLY A 97 30.56 3.02 35.72
C GLY A 97 29.89 4.40 35.67
N ILE A 98 28.66 4.48 35.16
CA ILE A 98 27.77 5.59 35.44
C ILE A 98 26.42 4.98 35.83
N LEU A 99 26.16 4.92 37.14
CA LEU A 99 24.87 5.11 37.81
C LEU A 99 24.94 4.51 39.23
N SER A 100 25.16 5.35 40.22
CA SER A 100 24.58 5.16 41.56
C SER A 100 24.42 6.52 42.27
N SER A 101 23.57 6.48 43.27
CA SER A 101 22.64 7.48 43.77
C SER A 101 23.17 8.49 44.81
N HIS A 102 22.35 9.54 45.00
CA HIS A 102 22.01 10.23 46.26
C HIS A 102 22.67 11.60 46.61
N SER A 103 21.74 12.50 46.98
CA SER A 103 21.79 13.53 48.03
C SER A 103 22.38 14.93 47.76
N VAL A 104 21.52 15.89 48.07
CA VAL A 104 21.71 17.31 48.41
C VAL A 104 22.85 17.57 49.40
N ASN A 105 23.75 18.53 49.14
CA ASN A 105 23.70 19.90 49.68
C ASN A 105 24.91 20.75 49.22
N SER A 106 24.70 22.06 49.31
CA SER A 106 25.60 23.20 49.07
C SER A 106 26.98 23.11 49.74
N ASP A 107 28.06 23.38 49.00
CA ASP A 107 28.94 24.51 49.31
C ASP A 107 29.96 24.80 48.20
N SER A 108 30.24 26.08 48.01
CA SER A 108 31.15 26.63 47.01
C SER A 108 32.62 26.54 47.44
N ARG A 109 33.44 25.76 46.72
CA ARG A 109 34.88 26.06 46.56
C ARG A 109 35.46 25.41 45.31
N VAL A 110 35.80 26.24 44.32
CA VAL A 110 36.41 25.84 43.04
C VAL A 110 37.82 25.30 43.28
N LYS A 111 38.05 24.00 43.01
CA LYS A 111 39.39 23.43 42.79
C LYS A 111 39.68 23.44 41.29
N ALA A 112 40.81 24.02 40.89
CA ALA A 112 41.24 24.11 39.50
C ALA A 112 41.45 22.72 38.87
N ALA A 113 40.84 22.49 37.71
CA ALA A 113 40.97 21.25 36.95
C ALA A 113 42.33 21.18 36.23
N SER A 114 43.14 20.17 36.58
CA SER A 114 44.37 19.84 35.85
C SER A 114 44.03 19.28 34.46
N ARG A 115 44.49 19.96 33.41
CA ARG A 115 44.27 19.57 32.00
C ARG A 115 45.37 18.56 31.60
N PRO A 116 45.04 17.34 31.13
CA PRO A 116 46.07 16.37 30.76
C PRO A 116 46.87 16.87 29.55
N LYS A 117 48.21 16.83 29.63
CA LYS A 117 49.11 17.16 28.52
C LYS A 117 48.92 16.14 27.40
N ARG A 118 48.51 16.61 26.21
CA ARG A 118 48.45 15.79 25.00
C ARG A 118 49.88 15.40 24.58
N GLN A 119 50.17 14.11 24.50
CA GLN A 119 51.39 13.61 23.87
C GLN A 119 51.36 13.90 22.37
N LEU A 120 52.51 14.32 21.81
CA LEU A 120 52.66 14.59 20.39
C LEU A 120 52.65 13.27 19.61
N SER A 121 51.59 13.05 18.82
CA SER A 121 51.50 11.93 17.87
C SER A 121 52.06 12.39 16.53
N PHE A 122 53.33 12.11 16.27
CA PHE A 122 53.94 12.42 14.98
C PHE A 122 53.37 11.51 13.88
N HIS A 123 53.05 12.11 12.74
CA HIS A 123 52.65 11.37 11.54
C HIS A 123 53.87 10.98 10.73
N GLU A 124 53.86 9.79 10.15
CA GLU A 124 54.95 9.30 9.32
C GLU A 124 55.32 10.30 8.19
N PRO A 125 56.62 10.55 7.97
CA PRO A 125 57.08 11.49 6.96
C PRO A 125 56.54 11.09 5.58
N GLY A 126 56.01 12.06 4.82
CA GLY A 126 55.45 11.85 3.50
C GLY A 126 53.96 11.44 3.45
N LYS A 127 53.31 11.13 4.57
CA LYS A 127 51.86 10.84 4.60
C LYS A 127 51.01 11.98 4.03
N PHE A 128 51.30 13.21 4.45
CA PHE A 128 50.60 14.40 3.97
C PHE A 128 51.03 14.82 2.56
N VAL A 129 52.26 14.52 2.16
CA VAL A 129 52.73 14.76 0.79
C VAL A 129 51.98 13.86 -0.19
N LYS A 130 51.84 12.56 0.11
CA LYS A 130 51.03 11.61 -0.66
C LYS A 130 49.56 12.03 -0.70
N MET A 131 49.01 12.50 0.42
CA MET A 131 47.64 12.99 0.49
C MET A 131 47.45 14.25 -0.37
N ALA A 132 48.39 15.19 -0.34
CA ALA A 132 48.37 16.40 -1.16
C ALA A 132 48.51 16.08 -2.65
N GLN A 133 49.40 15.16 -3.03
CA GLN A 133 49.52 14.69 -4.42
C GLN A 133 48.21 14.06 -4.90
N ARG A 134 47.61 13.18 -4.10
CA ARG A 134 46.31 12.57 -4.43
C ARG A 134 45.20 13.63 -4.58
N MET A 135 45.21 14.68 -3.74
CA MET A 135 44.26 15.80 -3.88
C MET A 135 44.50 16.59 -5.18
N ARG A 136 45.76 16.86 -5.55
CA ARG A 136 46.10 17.54 -6.81
C ARG A 136 45.70 16.72 -8.02
N THR A 137 46.00 15.42 -8.06
CA THR A 137 45.60 14.53 -9.16
C THR A 137 44.09 14.43 -9.28
N LYS A 138 43.38 14.33 -8.15
CA LYS A 138 41.91 14.33 -8.13
C LYS A 138 41.35 15.63 -8.70
N PHE A 139 41.93 16.77 -8.32
CA PHE A 139 41.53 18.08 -8.84
C PHE A 139 41.80 18.20 -10.35
N GLN A 140 42.96 17.76 -10.83
CA GLN A 140 43.29 17.75 -12.26
C GLN A 140 42.31 16.89 -13.08
N LEU A 141 41.95 15.71 -12.58
CA LEU A 141 40.93 14.86 -13.23
C LEU A 141 39.56 15.54 -13.27
N GLN A 142 39.18 16.25 -12.20
CA GLN A 142 37.92 16.99 -12.15
C GLN A 142 37.90 18.15 -13.16
N VAL A 143 39.00 18.91 -13.25
CA VAL A 143 39.17 19.99 -14.24
C VAL A 143 39.13 19.43 -15.67
N LEU A 144 39.78 18.29 -15.93
CA LEU A 144 39.76 17.64 -17.23
C LEU A 144 38.35 17.17 -17.61
N GLN A 145 37.63 16.54 -16.66
CA GLN A 145 36.23 16.14 -16.84
C GLN A 145 35.33 17.35 -17.12
N GLU A 146 35.53 18.46 -16.42
CA GLU A 146 34.76 19.68 -16.62
C GLU A 146 35.06 20.35 -17.96
N SER A 147 36.33 20.35 -18.38
CA SER A 147 36.77 20.84 -19.70
C SER A 147 36.15 20.01 -20.84
N VAL A 148 36.18 18.68 -20.74
CA VAL A 148 35.52 17.79 -21.71
C VAL A 148 34.01 18.04 -21.71
N ALA A 149 33.37 18.17 -20.56
CA ALA A 149 31.94 18.48 -20.46
C ALA A 149 31.60 19.87 -21.03
N GLN A 150 32.48 20.87 -20.90
CA GLN A 150 32.32 22.18 -21.54
C GLN A 150 32.53 22.12 -23.05
N ALA A 151 33.49 21.35 -23.55
CA ALA A 151 33.70 21.13 -24.99
C ALA A 151 32.49 20.43 -25.64
N VAL A 152 31.90 19.45 -24.95
CA VAL A 152 30.67 18.76 -25.38
C VAL A 152 29.44 19.69 -25.36
N ARG A 153 29.35 20.62 -24.40
CA ARG A 153 28.28 21.64 -24.36
C ARG A 153 28.44 22.70 -25.45
N LYS A 154 29.66 23.20 -25.67
CA LYS A 154 29.99 24.20 -26.70
C LYS A 154 29.75 23.69 -28.12
N THR A 155 29.85 22.37 -28.33
CA THR A 155 29.61 21.77 -29.65
C THR A 155 28.14 21.55 -29.96
N GLY A 156 27.19 21.71 -29.01
CA GLY A 156 25.73 21.68 -29.27
C GLY A 156 25.14 20.38 -29.85
N ILE A 157 25.99 19.43 -30.27
CA ILE A 157 25.63 18.23 -31.04
C ILE A 157 25.16 17.08 -30.13
N ALA A 158 25.53 17.08 -28.85
CA ALA A 158 25.27 15.96 -27.95
C ALA A 158 23.78 15.79 -27.58
N SER A 159 23.03 16.88 -27.44
CA SER A 159 21.59 16.84 -27.15
C SER A 159 20.79 16.34 -28.35
N ALA A 160 21.13 16.79 -29.56
CA ALA A 160 20.53 16.33 -30.80
C ALA A 160 20.87 14.85 -31.11
N ALA A 161 22.11 14.42 -30.87
CA ALA A 161 22.54 13.02 -31.02
C ALA A 161 21.90 12.07 -29.96
N LYS A 162 21.67 12.56 -28.74
CA LYS A 162 20.90 11.82 -27.74
C LYS A 162 19.42 11.70 -28.13
N LEU A 163 18.81 12.78 -28.61
CA LEU A 163 17.43 12.76 -29.11
C LEU A 163 17.23 11.80 -30.30
N SER A 164 18.20 11.74 -31.22
CA SER A 164 18.15 10.80 -32.36
C SER A 164 18.33 9.33 -31.97
N THR A 165 18.93 9.03 -30.81
CA THR A 165 19.07 7.66 -30.29
C THR A 165 17.81 7.16 -29.57
N ILE A 166 16.95 8.07 -29.10
CA ILE A 166 15.73 7.76 -28.32
C ILE A 166 14.56 7.39 -29.23
N GLN A 167 14.47 8.02 -30.41
CA GLN A 167 13.49 7.57 -31.41
C GLN A 167 13.74 6.08 -31.66
N PRO A 168 12.72 5.23 -31.51
CA PRO A 168 12.84 3.88 -32.02
C PRO A 168 13.13 4.04 -33.51
N LYS A 169 14.37 3.75 -33.93
CA LYS A 169 14.59 3.19 -35.25
C LYS A 169 13.77 1.92 -35.25
N ARG A 170 12.49 2.03 -35.61
CA ARG A 170 11.80 0.92 -36.25
C ARG A 170 12.79 0.53 -37.34
N SER A 171 13.41 -0.63 -37.22
CA SER A 171 14.23 -1.21 -38.28
C SER A 171 13.32 -1.69 -39.43
N VAL A 172 12.30 -0.90 -39.73
CA VAL A 172 11.71 -0.89 -41.03
C VAL A 172 12.74 -0.07 -41.79
N ASP A 173 13.55 -0.73 -42.62
CA ASP A 173 14.32 -0.02 -43.62
C ASP A 173 13.30 0.75 -44.45
N GLU A 174 13.03 2.01 -44.09
CA GLU A 174 12.13 2.91 -44.82
C GLU A 174 12.60 3.10 -46.28
N THR A 175 13.83 2.68 -46.57
CA THR A 175 14.44 2.61 -47.90
C THR A 175 13.88 1.47 -48.76
N ASP A 176 13.40 0.37 -48.16
CA ASP A 176 12.86 -0.77 -48.89
C ASP A 176 11.33 -0.67 -48.97
N ILE A 177 10.85 0.28 -49.77
CA ILE A 177 9.44 0.36 -50.16
C ILE A 177 9.15 -0.92 -50.97
N PRO A 178 8.23 -1.79 -50.53
CA PRO A 178 7.88 -2.99 -51.29
C PRO A 178 7.38 -2.59 -52.67
N LEU A 179 7.83 -3.30 -53.70
CA LEU A 179 7.34 -3.08 -55.07
C LEU A 179 5.82 -3.31 -55.20
N LEU A 180 5.24 -4.05 -54.26
CA LEU A 180 3.83 -4.34 -54.15
C LEU A 180 3.44 -4.46 -52.66
N GLU A 181 2.38 -3.78 -52.24
CA GLU A 181 1.88 -3.89 -50.87
C GLU A 181 1.16 -5.23 -50.65
N TRP A 182 1.27 -5.79 -49.45
CA TRP A 182 0.80 -7.16 -49.15
C TRP A 182 -0.73 -7.36 -49.32
N TRP A 183 -1.52 -6.28 -49.22
CA TRP A 183 -2.96 -6.33 -49.43
C TRP A 183 -3.34 -6.31 -50.91
N ASP A 184 -2.55 -5.66 -51.77
CA ASP A 184 -2.74 -5.68 -53.22
C ASP A 184 -2.27 -7.00 -53.86
N ALA A 185 -1.23 -7.61 -53.30
CA ALA A 185 -0.75 -8.93 -53.71
C ALA A 185 -1.85 -10.01 -53.66
N TYR A 186 -2.82 -9.86 -52.76
CA TYR A 186 -3.95 -10.77 -52.64
C TYR A 186 -5.02 -10.58 -53.74
N ILE A 187 -5.06 -9.40 -54.38
CA ILE A 187 -6.13 -9.03 -55.33
C ILE A 187 -5.67 -9.24 -56.79
N LEU A 188 -4.37 -9.17 -57.05
CA LEU A 188 -3.77 -9.26 -58.38
C LEU A 188 -3.58 -10.72 -58.83
N LYS A 189 -3.39 -10.92 -60.13
CA LYS A 189 -3.13 -12.25 -60.72
C LYS A 189 -1.74 -12.79 -60.36
N GLU A 190 -1.63 -14.12 -60.28
CA GLU A 190 -0.35 -14.81 -60.08
C GLU A 190 0.65 -14.42 -61.19
N GLY A 191 1.79 -13.83 -60.80
CA GLY A 191 2.83 -13.34 -61.72
C GLY A 191 3.02 -11.82 -61.72
N VAL A 192 2.12 -11.04 -61.12
CA VAL A 192 2.30 -9.59 -60.92
C VAL A 192 3.15 -9.34 -59.67
N THR A 193 4.38 -8.84 -59.84
CA THR A 193 5.34 -8.64 -58.75
C THR A 193 5.61 -7.18 -58.39
N SER A 194 5.07 -6.23 -59.18
CA SER A 194 5.27 -4.79 -58.98
C SER A 194 4.13 -3.99 -59.60
N TYR A 195 3.81 -2.82 -59.02
CA TYR A 195 2.88 -1.85 -59.62
C TYR A 195 3.29 -1.37 -61.02
N SER A 196 4.57 -1.46 -61.40
CA SER A 196 5.06 -1.11 -62.74
C SER A 196 4.37 -1.89 -63.87
N THR A 197 3.90 -3.11 -63.60
CA THR A 197 3.11 -3.89 -64.56
C THR A 197 1.78 -3.23 -64.94
N LEU A 198 1.25 -2.33 -64.08
CA LEU A 198 0.06 -1.54 -64.39
C LEU A 198 0.36 -0.42 -65.40
N ASP A 199 1.58 0.14 -65.35
CA ASP A 199 2.04 1.14 -66.32
C ASP A 199 2.25 0.49 -67.70
N GLU A 200 2.80 -0.73 -67.75
CA GLU A 200 2.92 -1.51 -68.98
C GLU A 200 1.55 -1.81 -69.60
N LEU A 201 0.57 -2.19 -68.80
CA LEU A 201 -0.81 -2.41 -69.26
C LEU A 201 -1.45 -1.12 -69.79
N ALA A 202 -1.18 0.03 -69.15
CA ALA A 202 -1.67 1.33 -69.61
C ALA A 202 -1.06 1.74 -70.97
N ILE A 203 0.23 1.48 -71.18
CA ILE A 203 0.92 1.71 -72.46
C ILE A 203 0.31 0.85 -73.59
N HIS A 204 -0.07 -0.39 -73.27
CA HIS A 204 -0.74 -1.30 -74.21
C HIS A 204 -2.26 -1.05 -74.36
N GLY A 205 -2.81 0.03 -73.76
CA GLY A 205 -4.23 0.38 -73.84
C GLY A 205 -5.16 -0.60 -73.12
N LEU A 206 -4.63 -1.44 -72.23
CA LEU A 206 -5.39 -2.43 -71.47
C LEU A 206 -5.90 -1.82 -70.14
N PRO A 207 -7.14 -2.12 -69.73
CA PRO A 207 -7.69 -1.62 -68.47
C PRO A 207 -7.04 -2.30 -67.27
N VAL A 208 -6.92 -1.59 -66.14
CA VAL A 208 -6.38 -2.12 -64.86
C VAL A 208 -7.07 -3.43 -64.42
N SER A 209 -8.34 -3.61 -64.77
CA SER A 209 -9.09 -4.85 -64.55
C SER A 209 -8.48 -6.11 -65.20
N ALA A 210 -7.52 -5.96 -66.11
CA ALA A 210 -6.76 -7.05 -66.72
C ALA A 210 -5.72 -7.66 -65.76
N ALA A 211 -5.15 -6.86 -64.85
CA ALA A 211 -4.22 -7.32 -63.82
C ALA A 211 -4.91 -7.94 -62.60
N VAL A 212 -6.18 -7.59 -62.39
CA VAL A 212 -6.98 -8.01 -61.24
C VAL A 212 -7.49 -9.44 -61.41
N ASN A 213 -7.40 -10.24 -60.35
CA ASN A 213 -7.99 -11.56 -60.32
C ASN A 213 -9.50 -11.49 -60.05
N LYS A 214 -10.29 -11.45 -61.14
CA LYS A 214 -11.76 -11.38 -61.08
C LYS A 214 -12.42 -12.57 -60.37
N ALA A 215 -11.69 -13.67 -60.12
CA ALA A 215 -12.24 -14.81 -59.39
C ALA A 215 -12.36 -14.54 -57.88
N TRP A 216 -11.58 -13.61 -57.34
CA TRP A 216 -11.50 -13.35 -55.89
C TRP A 216 -12.36 -12.15 -55.45
N ILE A 217 -12.70 -11.26 -56.39
CA ILE A 217 -13.60 -10.13 -56.14
C ILE A 217 -15.03 -10.54 -56.48
N THR A 218 -15.90 -10.58 -55.46
CA THR A 218 -17.32 -10.89 -55.61
C THR A 218 -18.18 -9.73 -55.09
N SER A 219 -19.49 -9.75 -55.33
CA SER A 219 -20.45 -8.78 -54.76
C SER A 219 -20.76 -9.05 -53.27
N LEU A 220 -20.10 -10.03 -52.65
CA LEU A 220 -20.30 -10.40 -51.26
C LEU A 220 -19.59 -9.39 -50.33
N VAL A 221 -20.30 -8.98 -49.28
CA VAL A 221 -19.76 -8.12 -48.22
C VAL A 221 -19.66 -8.94 -46.94
N GLU A 222 -18.45 -9.15 -46.45
CA GLU A 222 -18.23 -9.79 -45.16
C GLU A 222 -18.62 -8.84 -44.02
N HIS A 223 -19.30 -9.38 -43.01
CA HIS A 223 -19.48 -8.70 -41.73
C HIS A 223 -18.38 -9.18 -40.77
N PRO A 224 -17.40 -8.33 -40.42
CA PRO A 224 -16.26 -8.75 -39.59
C PRO A 224 -16.72 -9.35 -38.25
N VAL A 225 -15.91 -10.26 -37.71
CA VAL A 225 -16.17 -10.90 -36.42
C VAL A 225 -16.34 -9.85 -35.32
N LYS A 226 -17.52 -9.85 -34.69
CA LYS A 226 -17.83 -8.95 -33.58
C LYS A 226 -17.03 -9.34 -32.33
N LEU A 227 -15.92 -8.65 -32.08
CA LEU A 227 -15.14 -8.82 -30.86
C LEU A 227 -15.82 -8.15 -29.66
N LYS A 228 -15.78 -8.79 -28.49
CA LYS A 228 -16.26 -8.18 -27.24
C LYS A 228 -15.31 -7.04 -26.83
N PRO A 229 -15.83 -5.93 -26.26
CA PRO A 229 -14.97 -4.87 -25.80
C PRO A 229 -14.10 -5.37 -24.64
N PRO A 230 -12.79 -5.00 -24.57
CA PRO A 230 -11.90 -5.45 -23.49
C PRO A 230 -12.38 -5.07 -22.08
N THR A 231 -13.16 -3.99 -21.98
CA THR A 231 -13.70 -3.45 -20.72
C THR A 231 -15.01 -4.13 -20.29
N ASP A 232 -15.56 -5.05 -21.07
CA ASP A 232 -16.84 -5.69 -20.75
C ASP A 232 -16.72 -6.51 -19.47
N LEU A 233 -17.53 -6.17 -18.46
CA LEU A 233 -17.47 -6.80 -17.15
C LEU A 233 -18.13 -8.19 -17.25
N SER A 234 -17.46 -9.22 -16.72
CA SER A 234 -18.03 -10.59 -16.67
C SER A 234 -19.36 -10.66 -15.92
N LYS A 235 -19.60 -9.72 -15.00
CA LYS A 235 -20.85 -9.53 -14.28
C LYS A 235 -21.31 -8.08 -14.46
N PRO A 236 -22.59 -7.84 -14.77
CA PRO A 236 -23.13 -6.49 -14.77
C PRO A 236 -22.85 -5.77 -13.45
N PRO A 237 -22.59 -4.46 -13.45
CA PRO A 237 -22.35 -3.71 -12.23
C PRO A 237 -23.59 -3.76 -11.33
N GLU A 238 -23.42 -4.28 -10.10
CA GLU A 238 -24.49 -4.29 -9.10
C GLU A 238 -24.82 -2.85 -8.67
N ILE A 239 -26.02 -2.39 -8.99
CA ILE A 239 -26.49 -1.06 -8.60
C ILE A 239 -26.80 -1.09 -7.09
N PRO A 240 -26.08 -0.30 -6.26
CA PRO A 240 -26.34 -0.31 -4.82
C PRO A 240 -27.71 0.30 -4.52
N LEU A 241 -28.58 -0.45 -3.85
CA LEU A 241 -29.91 0.03 -3.46
C LEU A 241 -29.80 1.00 -2.28
N LEU A 242 -30.11 2.27 -2.53
CA LEU A 242 -30.09 3.33 -1.53
C LEU A 242 -31.50 3.58 -1.00
N LEU A 243 -31.68 3.50 0.33
CA LEU A 243 -32.95 3.82 0.98
C LEU A 243 -33.03 5.30 1.33
N THR A 244 -34.23 5.88 1.21
CA THR A 244 -34.55 7.22 1.73
C THR A 244 -34.47 7.25 3.27
N LYS A 245 -34.36 8.45 3.85
CA LYS A 245 -34.37 8.62 5.31
C LYS A 245 -35.64 8.05 5.96
N LYS A 246 -36.80 8.18 5.29
CA LYS A 246 -38.10 7.67 5.78
C LYS A 246 -38.14 6.15 5.80
N GLU A 247 -37.68 5.49 4.74
CA GLU A 247 -37.61 4.03 4.64
C GLU A 247 -36.61 3.45 5.65
N ARG A 248 -35.43 4.07 5.81
CA ARG A 248 -34.47 3.66 6.85
C ARG A 248 -35.10 3.74 8.26
N LYS A 249 -35.92 4.76 8.52
CA LYS A 249 -36.65 4.91 9.78
C LYS A 249 -37.74 3.84 9.93
N LYS A 250 -38.46 3.50 8.85
CA LYS A 250 -39.49 2.44 8.82
C LYS A 250 -38.87 1.06 9.08
N LEU A 251 -37.82 0.70 8.34
CA LEU A 251 -37.09 -0.57 8.50
C LEU A 251 -36.51 -0.71 9.92
N ARG A 252 -35.87 0.34 10.45
CA ARG A 252 -35.37 0.36 11.83
C ARG A 252 -36.48 0.13 12.85
N ARG A 253 -37.68 0.69 12.64
CA ARG A 253 -38.83 0.51 13.54
C ARG A 253 -39.36 -0.92 13.47
N GLN A 254 -39.52 -1.47 12.27
CA GLN A 254 -39.99 -2.86 12.07
C GLN A 254 -39.02 -3.86 12.69
N ASN A 255 -37.72 -3.79 12.40
CA ASN A 255 -36.72 -4.71 12.99
C ASN A 255 -36.66 -4.62 14.53
N ARG A 256 -36.94 -3.44 15.10
CA ARG A 256 -37.02 -3.27 16.56
C ARG A 256 -38.29 -3.88 17.14
N GLN A 257 -39.43 -3.70 16.47
CA GLN A 257 -40.69 -4.30 16.86
C GLN A 257 -40.61 -5.82 16.80
N GLU A 258 -40.05 -6.37 15.72
CA GLU A 258 -39.82 -7.81 15.55
C GLU A 258 -38.88 -8.36 16.61
N ALA A 259 -37.70 -7.76 16.83
CA ALA A 259 -36.77 -8.20 17.88
C ALA A 259 -37.39 -8.11 19.30
N GLN A 260 -38.29 -7.15 19.54
CA GLN A 260 -39.01 -7.05 20.79
C GLN A 260 -40.09 -8.12 20.94
N ARG A 261 -40.84 -8.42 19.86
CA ARG A 261 -41.82 -9.51 19.81
C ARG A 261 -41.14 -10.87 20.01
N GLU A 262 -40.06 -11.15 19.29
CA GLU A 262 -39.27 -12.37 19.43
C GLU A 262 -38.77 -12.54 20.88
N LYS A 263 -38.30 -11.46 21.51
CA LYS A 263 -37.89 -11.49 22.92
C LYS A 263 -39.06 -11.79 23.85
N GLN A 264 -40.24 -11.22 23.61
CA GLN A 264 -41.45 -11.48 24.40
C GLN A 264 -41.93 -12.93 24.23
N GLU A 265 -41.89 -13.46 23.01
CA GLU A 265 -42.22 -14.86 22.70
C GLU A 265 -41.26 -15.82 23.38
N LYS A 266 -39.95 -15.54 23.37
CA LYS A 266 -38.96 -16.33 24.14
C LYS A 266 -39.24 -16.36 25.64
N VAL A 267 -39.69 -15.24 26.21
CA VAL A 267 -40.10 -15.18 27.62
C VAL A 267 -41.40 -15.96 27.85
N ARG A 268 -42.39 -15.82 26.95
CA ARG A 268 -43.65 -16.57 27.01
C ARG A 268 -43.45 -18.08 26.92
N LEU A 269 -42.46 -18.53 26.15
CA LEU A 269 -42.07 -19.94 26.02
C LEU A 269 -41.15 -20.41 27.16
N GLY A 270 -40.74 -19.53 28.09
CA GLY A 270 -39.86 -19.88 29.21
C GLY A 270 -38.39 -20.09 28.84
N LEU A 271 -37.98 -19.81 27.59
CA LEU A 271 -36.60 -19.95 27.12
C LEU A 271 -35.66 -18.84 27.63
N MET A 272 -36.23 -17.71 28.06
CA MET A 272 -35.51 -16.61 28.68
C MET A 272 -36.26 -16.13 29.93
N PRO A 273 -35.57 -15.86 31.05
CA PRO A 273 -36.20 -15.22 32.20
C PRO A 273 -36.67 -13.81 31.82
N PRO A 274 -37.80 -13.34 32.37
CA PRO A 274 -38.23 -11.96 32.21
C PRO A 274 -37.11 -10.99 32.59
N PRO A 275 -36.88 -9.92 31.80
CA PRO A 275 -35.85 -8.95 32.13
C PRO A 275 -36.19 -8.27 33.44
N GLU A 276 -35.22 -8.19 34.36
CA GLU A 276 -35.39 -7.48 35.63
C GLU A 276 -35.86 -6.04 35.39
N PRO A 277 -36.77 -5.53 36.24
CA PRO A 277 -37.28 -4.17 36.11
C PRO A 277 -36.12 -3.18 36.14
N LYS A 278 -36.13 -2.24 35.19
CA LYS A 278 -35.26 -1.09 35.26
C LYS A 278 -35.88 -0.13 36.26
N GLU A 279 -35.15 0.16 37.32
CA GLU A 279 -35.49 1.24 38.23
C GLU A 279 -35.54 2.59 37.48
N PHE A 280 -36.73 3.06 37.13
CA PHE A 280 -36.97 4.26 36.33
C PHE A 280 -37.82 5.29 37.07
N GLY A 281 -37.20 6.43 37.38
CA GLY A 281 -37.90 7.65 37.79
C GLY A 281 -38.39 8.42 36.56
N ARG A 282 -39.65 8.88 36.59
CA ARG A 282 -40.24 9.74 35.57
C ARG A 282 -39.62 11.14 35.69
N ALA A 283 -38.88 11.62 34.70
CA ALA A 283 -38.48 13.02 34.65
C ALA A 283 -39.71 13.87 34.29
N GLY A 284 -40.18 14.68 35.24
CA GLY A 284 -40.93 15.88 34.91
C GLY A 284 -39.97 16.94 34.38
N GLY A 285 -40.41 17.71 33.37
CA GLY A 285 -39.87 19.02 33.06
C GLY A 285 -38.55 19.06 32.27
N THR A 286 -38.69 19.42 30.98
CA THR A 286 -37.77 20.30 30.23
C THR A 286 -36.27 20.00 30.27
N ASP A 287 -35.79 19.22 29.29
CA ASP A 287 -34.46 19.48 28.71
C ASP A 287 -34.43 19.01 27.25
N TYR A 288 -35.20 19.72 26.42
CA TYR A 288 -35.10 19.69 24.97
C TYR A 288 -34.11 20.75 24.51
N SER A 289 -32.84 20.65 24.88
CA SER A 289 -31.76 21.37 24.20
C SER A 289 -30.41 20.77 24.59
N ILE A 290 -29.38 20.94 23.78
CA ILE A 290 -27.96 20.61 24.09
C ILE A 290 -27.49 19.15 23.83
N HIS A 291 -28.10 18.38 22.91
CA HIS A 291 -27.40 17.19 22.39
C HIS A 291 -27.35 17.06 20.86
N CYS A 292 -27.27 18.20 20.17
CA CYS A 292 -27.07 18.26 18.71
C CYS A 292 -25.74 18.91 18.27
N PHE A 293 -24.77 19.16 19.16
CA PHE A 293 -23.61 20.02 18.82
C PHE A 293 -22.22 19.35 18.72
N ILE A 294 -22.11 18.02 18.65
CA ILE A 294 -20.80 17.36 18.35
C ILE A 294 -20.94 16.44 17.13
N LEU A 295 -21.26 17.01 15.98
CA LEU A 295 -21.08 16.40 14.65
C LEU A 295 -20.74 17.46 13.59
N LYS A 296 -19.78 18.33 13.88
CA LYS A 296 -19.04 19.08 12.86
C LYS A 296 -17.55 18.80 13.04
N ILE A 297 -16.87 18.56 11.92
CA ILE A 297 -15.45 18.23 11.74
C ILE A 297 -15.13 16.72 11.70
N ALA A 298 -15.48 16.09 10.58
CA ALA A 298 -14.65 15.06 9.94
C ALA A 298 -14.88 15.09 8.42
N PRO A 299 -13.83 14.97 7.58
CA PRO A 299 -13.93 15.21 6.15
C PRO A 299 -14.73 14.14 5.41
N VAL A 300 -15.55 14.63 4.48
CA VAL A 300 -16.38 13.91 3.51
C VAL A 300 -15.50 12.94 2.70
N ASN A 301 -15.49 11.66 3.05
CA ASN A 301 -15.18 10.51 2.18
C ASN A 301 -15.21 9.19 2.98
N ASN A 302 -16.38 8.78 3.50
CA ASN A 302 -16.68 7.39 3.91
C ASN A 302 -18.15 7.27 4.38
N ILE A 303 -19.11 7.47 3.47
CA ILE A 303 -20.53 7.31 3.79
C ILE A 303 -20.99 5.90 3.38
N LEU A 304 -20.36 4.84 3.91
CA LEU A 304 -20.93 3.48 3.85
C LEU A 304 -20.53 2.55 5.02
N GLU A 305 -19.63 2.96 5.93
CA GLU A 305 -19.15 2.08 7.02
C GLU A 305 -19.50 2.53 8.45
N ASN A 306 -20.42 3.48 8.64
CA ASN A 306 -20.92 3.83 9.97
C ASN A 306 -22.20 3.05 10.32
N ARG A 307 -22.07 1.73 10.46
CA ARG A 307 -23.09 0.88 11.11
C ARG A 307 -22.96 0.80 12.64
N SER A 308 -21.93 1.41 13.25
CA SER A 308 -21.67 1.28 14.69
C SER A 308 -22.08 2.46 15.58
N ILE A 309 -22.56 3.59 15.04
CA ILE A 309 -22.80 4.80 15.88
C ILE A 309 -24.29 4.98 16.25
N HIS A 310 -25.21 4.27 15.59
CA HIS A 310 -26.66 4.48 15.81
C HIS A 310 -27.33 3.51 16.80
N LEU A 311 -26.52 2.73 17.53
CA LEU A 311 -26.95 1.98 18.72
C LEU A 311 -26.58 2.70 20.02
N LEU A 312 -26.50 4.03 20.00
CA LEU A 312 -26.83 4.85 21.18
C LEU A 312 -28.36 4.80 21.38
N PHE A 313 -28.87 3.61 21.69
CA PHE A 313 -30.14 3.47 22.34
C PHE A 313 -29.89 3.71 23.81
N LEU A 314 -30.36 4.86 24.30
CA LEU A 314 -30.88 5.03 25.66
C LEU A 314 -30.17 4.15 26.69
N THR A 315 -28.92 4.48 27.01
CA THR A 315 -28.48 4.34 28.40
C THR A 315 -29.20 5.44 29.18
N SER A 316 -30.52 5.31 29.26
CA SER A 316 -31.29 5.96 30.31
C SER A 316 -30.69 5.46 31.61
N GLY A 317 -29.83 6.29 32.20
CA GLY A 317 -29.13 5.95 33.43
C GLY A 317 -30.14 5.59 34.49
N VAL A 318 -29.88 4.50 35.21
CA VAL A 318 -30.53 4.27 36.50
C VAL A 318 -30.06 5.41 37.39
N ARG A 319 -30.97 6.28 37.81
CA ARG A 319 -30.67 7.28 38.84
C ARG A 319 -30.89 6.60 40.19
N LEU A 320 -29.98 6.81 41.13
CA LEU A 320 -30.12 6.35 42.53
C LEU A 320 -31.44 6.81 43.15
N ALA A 321 -32.01 7.90 42.61
CA ALA A 321 -33.33 8.44 42.95
C ALA A 321 -34.52 7.47 42.77
N ASN A 322 -34.39 6.36 42.04
CA ASN A 322 -35.48 5.39 41.86
C ASN A 322 -35.45 4.20 42.84
N LEU A 323 -34.37 4.08 43.61
CA LEU A 323 -34.16 3.04 44.62
C LEU A 323 -35.27 3.03 45.68
N MET A 324 -35.62 4.23 46.17
CA MET A 324 -36.59 4.41 47.26
C MET A 324 -38.05 4.16 46.86
N ARG A 325 -38.37 4.09 45.56
CA ARG A 325 -39.75 3.91 45.07
C ARG A 325 -40.09 2.46 44.72
N VAL A 326 -39.10 1.66 44.33
CA VAL A 326 -39.30 0.27 43.88
C VAL A 326 -39.14 -0.73 45.03
N LEU A 327 -38.30 -0.42 46.02
CA LEU A 327 -37.99 -1.31 47.14
C LEU A 327 -38.55 -0.77 48.47
N GLY A 328 -39.63 0.02 48.44
CA GLY A 328 -40.12 0.89 49.50
C GLY A 328 -39.93 0.44 50.96
N SER A 329 -40.36 -0.76 51.37
CA SER A 329 -40.18 -1.27 52.73
C SER A 329 -38.75 -1.76 53.02
N ASP A 330 -38.09 -2.34 52.04
CA ASP A 330 -36.79 -3.03 52.17
C ASP A 330 -35.61 -2.05 52.07
N ALA A 331 -35.79 -0.96 51.32
CA ALA A 331 -34.82 0.13 51.20
C ALA A 331 -34.72 0.99 52.48
N VAL A 332 -35.76 0.98 53.32
CA VAL A 332 -35.79 1.69 54.61
C VAL A 332 -35.09 0.89 55.70
N GLN A 333 -35.16 -0.45 55.63
CA GLN A 333 -34.51 -1.34 56.61
C GLN A 333 -32.98 -1.38 56.44
N ASP A 334 -32.48 -1.59 55.21
CA ASP A 334 -31.04 -1.70 54.93
C ASP A 334 -30.61 -0.86 53.71
N PRO A 335 -30.39 0.46 53.84
CA PRO A 335 -30.11 1.34 52.71
C PRO A 335 -28.80 0.99 51.98
N SER A 336 -27.76 0.57 52.70
CA SER A 336 -26.46 0.22 52.11
C SER A 336 -26.50 -1.08 51.31
N LYS A 337 -27.30 -2.07 51.72
CA LYS A 337 -27.45 -3.36 51.04
C LYS A 337 -28.20 -3.19 49.71
N VAL A 338 -29.25 -2.39 49.73
CA VAL A 338 -30.07 -2.07 48.56
C VAL A 338 -29.27 -1.22 47.56
N GLU A 339 -28.47 -0.27 48.04
CA GLU A 339 -27.52 0.47 47.18
C GLU A 339 -26.46 -0.44 46.55
N ALA A 340 -25.86 -1.35 47.32
CA ALA A 340 -24.87 -2.31 46.82
C ALA A 340 -25.46 -3.23 45.75
N TYR A 341 -26.70 -3.72 45.93
CA TYR A 341 -27.41 -4.53 44.94
C TYR A 341 -27.63 -3.78 43.63
N VAL A 342 -28.09 -2.52 43.69
CA VAL A 342 -28.31 -1.71 42.48
C VAL A 342 -27.00 -1.32 41.80
N ARG A 343 -25.93 -1.03 42.55
CA ARG A 343 -24.58 -0.85 41.98
C ARG A 343 -24.10 -2.12 41.27
N ALA A 344 -24.28 -3.29 41.87
CA ALA A 344 -23.95 -4.57 41.23
C ALA A 344 -24.79 -4.81 39.95
N GLN A 345 -26.07 -4.45 39.95
CA GLN A 345 -26.94 -4.52 38.78
C GLN A 345 -26.50 -3.54 37.67
N MET A 346 -26.12 -2.30 38.04
CA MET A 346 -25.57 -1.30 37.11
C MET A 346 -24.23 -1.76 36.53
N GLU A 347 -23.35 -2.31 37.35
CA GLU A 347 -22.06 -2.86 36.94
C GLU A 347 -22.25 -4.06 36.02
N SER A 348 -23.16 -4.98 36.35
CA SER A 348 -23.53 -6.11 35.49
C SER A 348 -24.04 -5.64 34.12
N ARG A 349 -24.88 -4.60 34.08
CA ARG A 349 -25.34 -3.97 32.82
C ARG A 349 -24.21 -3.32 32.04
N LYS A 350 -23.31 -2.60 32.71
CA LYS A 350 -22.12 -1.98 32.10
C LYS A 350 -21.20 -3.05 31.53
N ARG A 351 -20.92 -4.10 32.30
CA ARG A 351 -20.12 -5.26 31.92
C ARG A 351 -20.74 -6.00 30.74
N ALA A 352 -22.04 -6.24 30.74
CA ALA A 352 -22.75 -6.88 29.62
C ALA A 352 -22.67 -6.03 28.34
N HIS A 353 -22.80 -4.69 28.46
CA HIS A 353 -22.63 -3.78 27.33
C HIS A 353 -21.19 -3.77 26.80
N GLU A 354 -20.20 -3.68 27.68
CA GLU A 354 -18.78 -3.73 27.33
C GLU A 354 -18.39 -5.08 26.73
N ALA A 355 -18.88 -6.19 27.28
CA ALA A 355 -18.69 -7.54 26.75
C ALA A 355 -19.31 -7.69 25.35
N ALA A 356 -20.52 -7.16 25.14
CA ALA A 356 -21.16 -7.14 23.82
C ALA A 356 -20.37 -6.29 22.81
N ASN A 357 -19.77 -5.17 23.24
CA ASN A 357 -18.92 -4.34 22.40
C ASN A 357 -17.57 -5.02 22.10
N ALA A 358 -16.98 -5.69 23.09
CA ALA A 358 -15.76 -6.47 22.94
C ALA A 358 -15.99 -7.66 21.98
N ALA A 359 -17.10 -8.37 22.09
CA ALA A 359 -17.47 -9.46 21.19
C ALA A 359 -17.71 -8.97 19.75
N ARG A 360 -18.25 -7.75 19.56
CA ARG A 360 -18.42 -7.13 18.23
C ARG A 360 -17.13 -6.51 17.68
N LYS A 361 -16.14 -6.23 18.53
CA LYS A 361 -14.88 -5.61 18.12
C LYS A 361 -14.13 -6.58 17.22
N LEU A 362 -13.83 -6.15 16.00
CA LEU A 362 -13.07 -6.96 15.06
C LEU A 362 -11.73 -7.34 15.66
N THR A 363 -11.32 -8.59 15.44
CA THR A 363 -9.95 -8.99 15.71
C THR A 363 -8.99 -8.17 14.83
N LYS A 364 -7.73 -8.02 15.26
CA LYS A 364 -6.72 -7.26 14.50
C LYS A 364 -6.56 -7.82 13.07
N GLU A 365 -6.64 -9.14 12.93
CA GLU A 365 -6.57 -9.84 11.65
C GLU A 365 -7.78 -9.55 10.76
N GLN A 366 -9.00 -9.62 11.31
CA GLN A 366 -10.22 -9.27 10.58
C GLN A 366 -10.20 -7.81 10.12
N ALA A 367 -9.73 -6.89 10.98
CA ALA A 367 -9.59 -5.48 10.64
C ALA A 367 -8.56 -5.27 9.51
N ARG A 368 -7.43 -5.97 9.56
CA ARG A 368 -6.41 -5.97 8.48
C ARG A 368 -7.01 -6.50 7.18
N TYR A 369 -7.72 -7.62 7.21
CA TYR A 369 -8.37 -8.20 6.02
C TYR A 369 -9.40 -7.24 5.40
N LYS A 370 -10.28 -6.64 6.22
CA LYS A 370 -11.24 -5.63 5.72
C LYS A 370 -10.53 -4.41 5.13
N ARG A 371 -9.42 -3.96 5.72
CA ARG A 371 -8.61 -2.86 5.18
C ARG A 371 -7.98 -3.23 3.83
N ILE A 372 -7.40 -4.42 3.71
CA ILE A 372 -6.82 -4.93 2.47
C ILE A 372 -7.90 -5.06 1.40
N LYS A 373 -9.06 -5.64 1.72
CA LYS A 373 -10.20 -5.76 0.79
C LYS A 373 -10.72 -4.41 0.31
N LYS A 374 -10.66 -3.37 1.15
CA LYS A 374 -11.04 -2.00 0.80
C LYS A 374 -10.03 -1.30 -0.13
N ILE A 375 -8.74 -1.62 0.00
CA ILE A 375 -7.66 -1.04 -0.80
C ILE A 375 -7.45 -1.81 -2.10
N ARG A 376 -7.62 -3.13 -2.06
CA ARG A 376 -7.51 -4.01 -3.22
C ARG A 376 -8.65 -3.67 -4.18
N GLU A 377 -8.29 -2.99 -5.25
CA GLU A 377 -9.20 -2.70 -6.35
C GLU A 377 -9.16 -3.85 -7.37
N ASP A 378 -10.28 -4.10 -8.02
CA ASP A 378 -10.32 -5.02 -9.15
C ASP A 378 -9.71 -4.31 -10.36
N THR A 379 -8.56 -4.82 -10.83
CA THR A 379 -7.86 -4.30 -12.00
C THR A 379 -7.83 -5.35 -13.12
N THR A 380 -8.85 -6.21 -13.19
CA THR A 380 -8.94 -7.30 -14.18
C THR A 380 -9.16 -6.76 -15.60
N HIS A 381 -9.99 -5.72 -15.75
CA HIS A 381 -10.37 -5.19 -17.06
C HIS A 381 -9.54 -3.98 -17.48
N THR A 382 -9.25 -3.09 -16.52
CA THR A 382 -8.49 -1.88 -16.75
C THR A 382 -7.55 -1.62 -15.58
N VAL A 383 -6.34 -1.21 -15.91
CA VAL A 383 -5.32 -0.83 -14.95
C VAL A 383 -4.99 0.63 -15.21
N HIS A 384 -5.06 1.47 -14.18
CA HIS A 384 -4.62 2.85 -14.31
C HIS A 384 -3.12 2.93 -14.06
N VAL A 385 -2.42 3.66 -14.93
CA VAL A 385 -0.97 3.85 -14.86
C VAL A 385 -0.67 5.34 -14.78
N ALA A 386 0.33 5.68 -13.97
CA ALA A 386 0.86 7.02 -13.88
C ALA A 386 2.39 6.96 -13.95
N VAL A 387 2.96 7.84 -14.76
CA VAL A 387 4.41 8.00 -14.96
C VAL A 387 4.80 9.36 -14.41
N TYR A 388 5.67 9.35 -13.42
CA TYR A 388 6.23 10.55 -12.80
C TYR A 388 7.70 10.67 -13.13
N ARG A 389 8.16 11.90 -13.32
CA ARG A 389 9.57 12.23 -13.40
C ARG A 389 9.98 12.99 -12.15
N VAL A 390 11.10 12.61 -11.55
CA VAL A 390 11.67 13.26 -10.37
C VAL A 390 13.09 13.70 -10.69
N LYS A 391 13.43 14.95 -10.36
CA LYS A 391 14.78 15.48 -10.59
C LYS A 391 15.82 14.80 -9.70
N ASP A 392 15.58 14.85 -8.38
CA ASP A 392 16.51 14.27 -7.40
C ASP A 392 15.82 13.22 -6.52
N PHE A 393 16.39 12.02 -6.53
CA PHE A 393 15.98 10.90 -5.72
C PHE A 393 17.03 10.53 -4.67
N SER A 394 18.01 11.37 -4.37
CA SER A 394 19.12 11.09 -3.45
C SER A 394 18.66 10.85 -2.01
N ASN A 395 17.59 11.53 -1.56
CA ASN A 395 17.09 11.42 -0.19
C ASN A 395 16.45 10.03 0.09
N PRO A 396 16.99 9.24 1.04
CA PRO A 396 16.43 7.93 1.42
C PRO A 396 14.98 8.00 1.90
N SER A 397 14.57 9.10 2.54
CA SER A 397 13.20 9.31 3.02
C SER A 397 12.20 9.37 1.88
N HIS A 398 12.57 10.00 0.76
CA HIS A 398 11.71 10.05 -0.42
C HIS A 398 11.56 8.64 -1.03
N ARG A 399 12.66 7.89 -1.15
CA ARG A 399 12.62 6.50 -1.65
C ARG A 399 11.71 5.63 -0.80
N PHE A 400 11.92 5.66 0.51
CA PHE A 400 11.14 4.89 1.47
C PHE A 400 9.65 5.24 1.42
N LYS A 401 9.30 6.53 1.31
CA LYS A 401 7.91 6.97 1.19
C LYS A 401 7.27 6.44 -0.09
N VAL A 402 7.95 6.54 -1.23
CA VAL A 402 7.46 6.04 -2.52
C VAL A 402 7.24 4.53 -2.47
N GLU A 403 8.25 3.78 -2.03
CA GLU A 403 8.20 2.31 -1.92
C GLU A 403 7.09 1.83 -0.97
N THR A 404 7.10 2.37 0.25
CA THR A 404 6.18 1.92 1.31
C THR A 404 4.74 2.26 0.97
N ASN A 405 4.46 3.43 0.39
CA ASN A 405 3.09 3.78 0.00
C ASN A 405 2.61 2.97 -1.21
N ALA A 406 3.48 2.70 -2.19
CA ALA A 406 3.13 1.82 -3.31
C ALA A 406 2.76 0.42 -2.79
N ASN A 407 3.58 -0.16 -1.90
CA ASN A 407 3.33 -1.45 -1.29
C ASN A 407 2.06 -1.47 -0.41
N GLN A 408 1.85 -0.46 0.43
CA GLN A 408 0.66 -0.35 1.28
C GLN A 408 -0.63 -0.18 0.46
N LEU A 409 -0.55 0.45 -0.71
CA LEU A 409 -1.66 0.60 -1.64
C LEU A 409 -1.83 -0.60 -2.57
N LEU A 410 -0.98 -1.63 -2.49
CA LEU A 410 -0.97 -2.78 -3.40
C LEU A 410 -0.84 -2.37 -4.87
N MET A 411 0.01 -1.36 -5.11
CA MET A 411 0.36 -0.88 -6.45
C MET A 411 1.62 -1.60 -6.94
N THR A 412 1.73 -1.74 -8.25
CA THR A 412 2.87 -2.35 -8.93
C THR A 412 3.61 -1.28 -9.74
N GLY A 413 4.84 -1.54 -10.18
CA GLY A 413 5.57 -0.57 -10.99
C GLY A 413 7.08 -0.72 -10.96
N LEU A 414 7.78 0.27 -11.51
CA LEU A 414 9.23 0.34 -11.54
C LEU A 414 9.69 1.77 -11.29
N VAL A 415 10.74 1.91 -10.48
CA VAL A 415 11.47 3.16 -10.30
C VAL A 415 12.86 2.99 -10.91
N ALA A 416 13.09 3.67 -12.03
CA ALA A 416 14.38 3.76 -12.68
C ALA A 416 15.12 4.99 -12.13
N LEU A 417 16.26 4.73 -11.49
CA LEU A 417 17.14 5.77 -10.96
C LEU A 417 18.25 6.04 -11.98
N HIS A 418 18.32 7.26 -12.48
CA HIS A 418 19.34 7.71 -13.42
C HIS A 418 19.85 9.09 -12.97
N SER A 419 21.07 9.47 -13.36
CA SER A 419 21.69 10.74 -12.92
C SER A 419 20.85 11.96 -13.32
N ASP A 420 20.31 11.93 -14.53
CA ASP A 420 19.71 13.11 -15.16
C ASP A 420 18.16 13.06 -15.15
N CYS A 421 17.57 11.89 -14.99
CA CYS A 421 16.12 11.70 -15.07
C CYS A 421 15.66 10.47 -14.29
N ASN A 422 15.11 10.66 -13.08
CA ASN A 422 14.52 9.54 -12.34
C ASN A 422 13.05 9.36 -12.77
N VAL A 423 12.68 8.14 -13.14
CA VAL A 423 11.33 7.83 -13.63
C VAL A 423 10.66 6.85 -12.68
N VAL A 424 9.46 7.21 -12.22
CA VAL A 424 8.61 6.39 -11.34
C VAL A 424 7.35 6.02 -12.11
N VAL A 425 7.24 4.76 -12.48
CA VAL A 425 6.03 4.19 -13.10
C VAL A 425 5.26 3.43 -12.03
N VAL A 426 3.96 3.71 -11.89
CA VAL A 426 3.08 3.00 -10.98
C VAL A 426 1.77 2.61 -11.64
N GLU A 427 1.35 1.38 -11.38
CA GLU A 427 0.15 0.76 -11.91
C GLU A 427 -0.78 0.34 -10.76
N GLY A 428 -2.07 0.61 -10.90
CA GLY A 428 -3.03 0.40 -9.83
C GLY A 428 -4.45 0.69 -10.27
N GLY A 429 -5.38 0.58 -9.32
CA GLY A 429 -6.75 1.05 -9.53
C GLY A 429 -6.87 2.57 -9.36
N PRO A 430 -8.03 3.15 -9.67
CA PRO A 430 -8.22 4.59 -9.69
C PRO A 430 -8.15 5.23 -8.30
N LYS A 431 -8.60 4.58 -7.21
CA LYS A 431 -8.50 5.16 -5.85
C LYS A 431 -7.07 5.06 -5.34
N GLN A 432 -6.36 3.98 -5.67
CA GLN A 432 -4.94 3.83 -5.39
C GLN A 432 -4.14 4.96 -6.06
N GLN A 433 -4.38 5.18 -7.36
CA GLN A 433 -3.73 6.25 -8.13
C GLN A 433 -4.01 7.64 -7.58
N ARG A 434 -5.25 7.97 -7.18
CA ARG A 434 -5.56 9.28 -6.56
C ARG A 434 -4.77 9.53 -5.28
N LYS A 435 -4.60 8.50 -4.43
CA LYS A 435 -3.82 8.61 -3.19
C LYS A 435 -2.33 8.77 -3.48
N PHE A 436 -1.82 8.02 -4.45
CA PHE A 436 -0.41 8.05 -4.82
C PHE A 436 -0.03 9.35 -5.56
N GLN A 437 -0.88 9.83 -6.46
CA GLN A 437 -0.71 11.14 -7.11
C GLN A 437 -0.64 12.27 -6.08
N ARG A 438 -1.52 12.27 -5.07
CA ARG A 438 -1.47 13.25 -3.97
C ARG A 438 -0.20 13.11 -3.12
N LEU A 439 0.30 11.89 -2.95
CA LEU A 439 1.57 11.65 -2.28
C LEU A 439 2.73 12.31 -3.05
N MET A 440 2.86 11.99 -4.34
CA MET A 440 3.96 12.43 -5.19
C MET A 440 3.96 13.94 -5.42
N LEU A 441 2.80 14.54 -5.70
CA LEU A 441 2.73 15.94 -6.11
C LEU A 441 2.56 16.92 -4.94
N CYS A 442 1.87 16.52 -3.84
CA CYS A 442 1.50 17.46 -2.78
C CYS A 442 2.17 17.19 -1.43
N ARG A 443 2.27 15.91 -1.03
CA ARG A 443 2.69 15.51 0.33
C ARG A 443 4.21 15.39 0.47
N ILE A 444 4.90 14.85 -0.54
CA ILE A 444 6.36 14.80 -0.52
C ILE A 444 6.89 16.17 -0.91
N LYS A 445 7.76 16.72 -0.06
CA LYS A 445 8.42 18.00 -0.28
C LYS A 445 9.81 17.76 -0.87
N TRP A 446 9.87 17.71 -2.20
CA TRP A 446 11.07 17.30 -2.94
C TRP A 446 12.31 18.19 -2.69
N ARG A 447 12.13 19.44 -2.25
CA ARG A 447 13.23 20.41 -2.02
C ARG A 447 13.79 20.46 -0.60
N GLU A 448 13.31 19.66 0.35
CA GLU A 448 13.63 19.81 1.79
C GLU A 448 15.10 19.52 2.19
N GLY A 449 16.03 19.30 1.26
CA GLY A 449 17.45 19.04 1.51
C GLY A 449 18.39 20.26 1.52
N LYS A 450 17.94 21.48 1.19
CA LYS A 450 18.78 22.70 1.20
C LYS A 450 18.62 23.59 2.45
N ARG A 451 18.11 23.07 3.56
CA ARG A 451 18.12 23.78 4.86
C ARG A 451 19.38 23.38 5.63
N GLY A 452 20.50 23.96 5.23
CA GLY A 452 21.83 23.64 5.77
C GLY A 452 22.85 24.76 5.58
N THR A 453 22.41 26.02 5.57
CA THR A 453 23.29 27.17 5.86
C THR A 453 22.44 28.16 6.65
N VAL A 454 22.85 28.43 7.89
CA VAL A 454 22.19 29.36 8.80
C VAL A 454 22.30 30.76 8.21
N GLY A 455 21.16 31.34 7.82
CA GLY A 455 20.98 32.77 7.54
C GLY A 455 19.77 33.25 8.33
N ASN A 456 19.99 34.26 9.18
CA ASN A 456 19.08 34.88 10.15
C ASN A 456 17.57 34.90 9.81
N PRO A 457 16.67 34.64 10.78
CA PRO A 457 15.26 34.97 10.66
C PRO A 457 15.00 36.37 11.24
N SER A 458 14.97 37.38 10.39
CA SER A 458 14.37 38.68 10.72
C SER A 458 13.57 39.15 9.51
N GLY A 459 12.25 39.01 9.56
CA GLY A 459 11.35 39.43 8.49
C GLY A 459 9.90 39.06 8.76
N SER A 460 9.18 40.06 9.30
CA SER A 460 7.75 40.21 9.59
C SER A 460 6.72 39.27 8.97
N PHE A 461 5.78 38.86 9.83
CA PHE A 461 4.42 38.49 9.49
C PHE A 461 3.65 39.67 8.89
N SER A 462 2.98 39.46 7.75
CA SER A 462 1.76 40.18 7.38
C SER A 462 0.84 39.25 6.61
N HIS A 463 -0.38 39.14 7.12
CA HIS A 463 -1.49 38.37 6.56
C HIS A 463 -2.40 39.39 5.88
N GLU A 464 -2.56 39.33 4.56
CA GLU A 464 -3.74 39.91 3.89
C GLU A 464 -3.89 39.38 2.46
N ASP A 465 -5.15 39.25 2.07
CA ASP A 465 -5.67 38.58 0.89
C ASP A 465 -5.17 39.15 -0.44
N ARG A 466 -4.94 38.26 -1.42
CA ARG A 466 -5.10 38.59 -2.85
C ARG A 466 -5.27 37.35 -3.72
N ALA A 467 -6.45 37.23 -4.32
CA ALA A 467 -6.66 36.45 -5.52
C ALA A 467 -6.05 37.22 -6.72
N ALA A 468 -5.02 36.65 -7.35
CA ALA A 468 -4.66 36.78 -8.77
C ALA A 468 -3.24 36.23 -9.00
N THR A 469 -3.15 35.20 -9.84
CA THR A 469 -2.03 34.90 -10.77
C THR A 469 -0.60 35.25 -10.35
N SER A 470 0.17 34.22 -9.97
CA SER A 470 1.62 34.19 -10.22
C SER A 470 2.04 32.78 -10.67
N GLU A 471 2.03 32.60 -11.98
CA GLU A 471 2.90 31.66 -12.67
C GLU A 471 4.35 32.01 -12.32
N LEU A 472 4.98 31.34 -11.35
CA LEU A 472 6.44 31.15 -11.21
C LEU A 472 6.75 30.47 -9.87
N ASP A 473 6.22 29.26 -9.70
CA ASP A 473 6.82 28.24 -8.82
C ASP A 473 6.94 26.95 -9.65
N SER A 474 7.50 27.11 -10.85
CA SER A 474 7.50 26.16 -11.99
C SER A 474 8.47 25.00 -11.83
N ASP A 475 8.84 24.61 -10.62
CA ASP A 475 9.70 23.44 -10.42
C ASP A 475 9.42 22.72 -9.10
N THR A 476 8.19 22.22 -8.97
CA THR A 476 7.90 21.13 -8.04
C THR A 476 8.74 19.94 -8.50
N GLY A 477 9.80 19.56 -7.75
CA GLY A 477 10.84 18.61 -8.20
C GLY A 477 10.36 17.20 -8.64
N CYS A 478 9.05 16.94 -8.64
CA CYS A 478 8.37 15.82 -9.26
C CYS A 478 7.27 16.36 -10.20
N ARG A 479 7.26 15.90 -11.45
CA ARG A 479 6.21 16.21 -12.44
C ARG A 479 5.49 14.93 -12.88
N LEU A 480 4.19 15.04 -13.15
CA LEU A 480 3.41 13.97 -13.75
C LEU A 480 3.56 14.08 -15.28
N ILE A 481 4.16 13.06 -15.91
CA ILE A 481 4.42 13.05 -17.36
C ILE A 481 3.23 12.48 -18.10
N TRP A 482 2.71 11.34 -17.61
CA TRP A 482 1.60 10.67 -18.24
C TRP A 482 0.69 10.01 -17.22
N LYS A 483 -0.60 10.00 -17.53
CA LYS A 483 -1.63 9.30 -16.77
C LYS A 483 -2.63 8.72 -17.75
N GLY A 484 -2.83 7.42 -17.69
CA GLY A 484 -3.77 6.74 -18.56
C GLY A 484 -4.20 5.39 -18.03
N THR A 485 -4.73 4.58 -18.93
CA THR A 485 -5.19 3.23 -18.65
C THR A 485 -4.57 2.26 -19.63
N VAL A 486 -4.20 1.08 -19.13
CA VAL A 486 -3.72 -0.05 -19.91
C VAL A 486 -4.60 -1.27 -19.65
N LYS A 487 -4.50 -2.27 -20.53
CA LYS A 487 -5.31 -3.49 -20.45
C LYS A 487 -4.90 -4.38 -19.27
N GLN A 488 -3.60 -4.54 -19.03
CA GLN A 488 -3.05 -5.44 -18.01
C GLN A 488 -1.82 -4.82 -17.32
N ARG A 489 -1.48 -5.31 -16.13
CA ARG A 489 -0.29 -4.87 -15.38
C ARG A 489 0.97 -5.41 -16.05
N ALA A 490 1.95 -4.55 -16.30
CA ALA A 490 3.26 -4.96 -16.78
C ALA A 490 4.20 -5.39 -15.65
N PHE A 491 3.95 -4.90 -14.41
CA PHE A 491 4.82 -5.14 -13.26
C PHE A 491 4.14 -5.96 -12.16
N ASP A 492 4.92 -6.81 -11.47
CA ASP A 492 4.43 -7.67 -10.38
C ASP A 492 4.46 -6.98 -9.01
N LYS A 493 5.52 -6.22 -8.76
CA LYS A 493 5.77 -5.47 -7.52
C LYS A 493 6.55 -4.21 -7.84
N ILE A 494 6.49 -3.21 -6.96
CA ILE A 494 7.34 -2.02 -7.09
C ILE A 494 8.82 -2.42 -6.90
N GLN A 495 9.69 -2.03 -7.82
CA GLN A 495 11.13 -2.29 -7.73
C GLN A 495 11.92 -1.01 -7.98
N PHE A 496 13.05 -0.86 -7.28
CA PHE A 496 14.03 0.18 -7.55
C PHE A 496 15.18 -0.42 -8.35
N LYS A 497 15.47 0.16 -9.51
CA LYS A 497 16.59 -0.23 -10.35
C LYS A 497 17.48 0.98 -10.58
N ALA A 498 18.74 0.86 -10.16
CA ALA A 498 19.76 1.83 -10.51
C ALA A 498 20.21 1.58 -11.95
N CYS A 499 20.10 2.60 -12.77
CA CYS A 499 20.41 2.56 -14.19
C CYS A 499 21.48 3.62 -14.48
N PRO A 500 22.76 3.22 -14.59
CA PRO A 500 23.85 4.16 -14.87
C PRO A 500 23.80 4.74 -16.28
N THR A 501 23.23 4.00 -17.23
CA THR A 501 23.11 4.41 -18.63
C THR A 501 21.64 4.42 -19.07
N GLU A 502 21.33 5.32 -20.00
CA GLU A 502 20.01 5.50 -20.59
C GLU A 502 19.53 4.23 -21.30
N LEU A 503 20.44 3.56 -22.03
CA LEU A 503 20.17 2.29 -22.71
C LEU A 503 19.80 1.18 -21.72
N TYR A 504 20.51 1.10 -20.59
CA TYR A 504 20.17 0.11 -19.57
C TYR A 504 18.81 0.40 -18.93
N ALA A 505 18.48 1.67 -18.69
CA ALA A 505 17.16 2.06 -18.20
C ALA A 505 16.07 1.64 -19.19
N ARG A 506 16.22 1.99 -20.47
CA ARG A 506 15.29 1.62 -21.54
C ARG A 506 15.11 0.11 -21.64
N GLU A 507 16.19 -0.66 -21.53
CA GLU A 507 16.15 -2.12 -21.57
C GLU A 507 15.35 -2.72 -20.40
N GLN A 508 15.36 -2.12 -19.21
CA GLN A 508 14.51 -2.58 -18.10
C GLN A 508 13.01 -2.41 -18.40
N PHE A 509 12.64 -1.35 -19.11
CA PHE A 509 11.25 -1.12 -19.54
C PHE A 509 10.87 -1.97 -20.75
N ARG A 510 11.80 -2.18 -21.70
CA ARG A 510 11.61 -3.07 -22.85
C ARG A 510 11.32 -4.51 -22.45
N LYS A 511 11.98 -5.03 -21.40
CA LYS A 511 11.70 -6.37 -20.84
C LYS A 511 10.24 -6.58 -20.40
N ARG A 512 9.47 -5.51 -20.29
CA ARG A 512 8.07 -5.49 -19.88
C ARG A 512 7.16 -4.85 -20.95
N ASP A 513 7.67 -4.66 -22.17
CA ASP A 513 7.00 -4.03 -23.32
C ASP A 513 6.44 -2.62 -23.03
N VAL A 514 7.16 -1.86 -22.21
CA VAL A 514 6.76 -0.51 -21.77
C VAL A 514 7.87 0.54 -21.95
N GLU A 515 8.74 0.37 -22.93
CA GLU A 515 9.85 1.30 -23.23
C GLU A 515 9.38 2.73 -23.52
N HIS A 516 8.17 2.88 -24.07
CA HIS A 516 7.58 4.16 -24.41
C HIS A 516 7.39 5.08 -23.18
N TYR A 517 7.26 4.53 -21.97
CA TYR A 517 7.21 5.35 -20.74
C TYR A 517 8.55 6.02 -20.43
N TRP A 518 9.65 5.30 -20.66
CA TRP A 518 10.98 5.85 -20.51
C TRP A 518 11.27 6.89 -21.59
N ASP A 519 11.00 6.54 -22.85
CA ASP A 519 11.28 7.40 -24.00
C ASP A 519 10.50 8.74 -23.87
N LEU A 520 9.25 8.72 -23.42
CA LEU A 520 8.44 9.93 -23.16
C LEU A 520 8.98 10.77 -21.99
N ALA A 521 9.32 10.14 -20.85
CA ALA A 521 9.81 10.86 -19.68
C ALA A 521 11.21 11.44 -19.92
N TYR A 522 12.05 10.72 -20.66
CA TYR A 522 13.42 11.09 -20.96
C TYR A 522 13.51 12.17 -22.04
N SER A 523 12.75 12.04 -23.14
CA SER A 523 12.65 13.10 -24.15
C SER A 523 12.14 14.41 -23.55
N GLY A 524 11.09 14.36 -22.73
CA GLY A 524 10.59 15.53 -22.02
C GLY A 524 11.60 16.11 -21.01
N ALA A 525 12.54 15.31 -20.49
CA ALA A 525 13.61 15.81 -19.62
C ALA A 525 14.65 16.57 -20.43
N ILE A 526 15.05 16.04 -21.59
CA ILE A 526 16.02 16.69 -22.47
C ILE A 526 15.47 18.02 -23.00
N LEU A 527 14.22 18.04 -23.47
CA LEU A 527 13.60 19.28 -23.98
C LEU A 527 13.59 20.39 -22.92
N GLU A 528 13.21 20.06 -21.68
CA GLU A 528 13.25 21.04 -20.59
C GLU A 528 14.66 21.55 -20.27
N THR A 529 15.70 20.72 -20.45
CA THR A 529 17.09 21.18 -20.28
C THR A 529 17.60 22.04 -21.42
N LEU A 530 16.95 22.00 -22.59
CA LEU A 530 17.27 22.88 -23.73
C LEU A 530 16.58 24.24 -23.62
N ASP A 531 15.37 24.25 -23.05
CA ASP A 531 14.58 25.46 -22.84
C ASP A 531 14.99 26.26 -21.58
N SER A 532 15.80 25.66 -20.70
CA SER A 532 16.35 26.29 -19.47
C SER A 532 17.76 26.83 -19.71
#